data_AF-A0A2D9NGD0-F1
#
_entry.id   AF-A0A2D9NGD0-F1
#
_cell.length_a   1.000
_cell.length_b   1.000
_cell.length_c   1.000
_cell.angle_alpha   90.00
_cell.angle_beta   90.00
_cell.angle_gamma   90.00
#
_symmetry.space_group_name_H-M   'P 1'
#
loop_
_entity.id
_entity.type
_entity.pdbx_description
1 polymer ?
#
loop_
_entity_poly.entity_id
_entity_poly.type
_entity_poly.pdbx_seq_one_letter_code
_entity_poly.pdbx_strand_id
1 'polypeptide(L)'
;MATTWVEFSFSDSEEIIDPVISLDGYVQLSTRSSMDSLNLKQFDVGAKASFELQMTQLEPEKCENCLYELEGKRITGTVVITELIDEQGRSGRIEADLNISHIEERDSDGFLLQEWFVFDWDAGASSFNQMIHVIHSSTPWSDEQASSSFLIDTTTGSESRTGPNLIKQEISESQELVRACLPDSFTCNGISNWDIEMNVNRGNIGESLVVQSPSGYSEISIPNNLEFSDSGFLGSWVNLSETDVPITSNCLVNPGNINSAGSWEIDGSGSGIISPLSSVLSSAGIPVLQIQIGLGVLTVLEGDTGTCSQYIADDSIAQILMFED
;
A
#
# COMPACT_ATOMS: atom_id res chain seq x y z
N MET A 1 29.72 -32.70 -26.19
CA MET A 1 29.11 -32.09 -25.00
C MET A 1 27.63 -32.34 -25.09
N ALA A 2 27.06 -33.09 -24.14
CA ALA A 2 25.63 -33.33 -24.07
C ALA A 2 25.04 -32.27 -23.14
N THR A 3 24.16 -31.44 -23.66
CA THR A 3 23.37 -30.50 -22.86
C THR A 3 22.17 -31.26 -22.33
N THR A 4 22.14 -31.49 -21.02
CA THR A 4 20.94 -31.94 -20.31
C THR A 4 20.07 -30.71 -20.07
N TRP A 5 18.81 -30.76 -20.48
CA TRP A 5 17.79 -29.81 -20.05
C TRP A 5 16.97 -30.50 -18.95
N VAL A 6 16.79 -29.81 -17.83
CA VAL A 6 15.87 -30.22 -16.77
C VAL A 6 14.57 -29.49 -17.05
N GLU A 7 13.54 -30.25 -17.38
CA GLU A 7 12.18 -29.75 -17.57
C GLU A 7 11.48 -29.83 -16.21
N PHE A 8 11.17 -28.67 -15.63
CA PHE A 8 10.36 -28.59 -14.42
C PHE A 8 8.91 -28.57 -14.84
N SER A 9 8.15 -29.62 -14.53
CA SER A 9 6.69 -29.58 -14.59
C SER A 9 6.18 -29.20 -13.20
N PHE A 10 5.66 -27.99 -13.06
CA PHE A 10 4.82 -27.65 -11.92
C PHE A 10 3.47 -28.32 -12.17
N SER A 11 3.08 -29.25 -11.30
CA SER A 11 1.71 -29.74 -11.28
C SER A 11 0.90 -28.70 -10.52
N ASP A 12 0.38 -27.70 -11.22
CA ASP A 12 -0.53 -26.71 -10.66
C ASP A 12 -1.87 -27.39 -10.40
N SER A 13 -2.02 -27.98 -9.22
CA SER A 13 -3.34 -28.06 -8.62
C SER A 13 -3.64 -26.66 -8.10
N GLU A 14 -4.19 -25.80 -8.96
CA GLU A 14 -4.80 -24.55 -8.53
C GLU A 14 -5.96 -24.90 -7.59
N GLU A 15 -5.67 -24.94 -6.29
CA GLU A 15 -6.71 -24.91 -5.29
C GLU A 15 -7.35 -23.52 -5.39
N ILE A 16 -8.55 -23.45 -5.96
CA ILE A 16 -9.29 -22.20 -6.11
C ILE A 16 -9.71 -21.78 -4.70
N ILE A 17 -8.92 -20.90 -4.09
CA ILE A 17 -9.22 -20.32 -2.78
C ILE A 17 -10.31 -19.26 -2.98
N ASP A 18 -11.40 -19.37 -2.21
CA ASP A 18 -12.46 -18.36 -2.22
C ASP A 18 -11.91 -16.96 -1.90
N PRO A 19 -12.44 -15.89 -2.54
CA PRO A 19 -11.99 -14.53 -2.27
C PRO A 19 -12.34 -14.09 -0.85
N VAL A 20 -11.59 -13.12 -0.36
CA VAL A 20 -11.80 -12.52 0.97
C VAL A 20 -13.04 -11.63 0.92
N ILE A 21 -13.96 -11.81 1.86
CA ILE A 21 -15.20 -11.04 1.96
C ILE A 21 -15.19 -10.07 3.14
N SER A 22 -14.51 -10.42 4.23
CA SER A 22 -14.37 -9.55 5.39
C SER A 22 -13.16 -9.93 6.24
N LEU A 23 -12.70 -8.97 7.03
CA LEU A 23 -11.63 -9.14 8.00
C LEU A 23 -12.00 -8.45 9.31
N ASP A 24 -11.70 -9.08 10.42
CA ASP A 24 -11.88 -8.50 11.75
C ASP A 24 -10.70 -8.85 12.64
N GLY A 25 -10.31 -7.93 13.51
CA GLY A 25 -9.12 -8.16 14.33
C GLY A 25 -8.59 -6.92 15.02
N TYR A 26 -7.29 -6.97 15.32
CA TYR A 26 -6.57 -5.83 15.85
C TYR A 26 -5.12 -5.76 15.37
N VAL A 27 -4.59 -4.54 15.39
CA VAL A 27 -3.16 -4.22 15.31
C VAL A 27 -2.77 -3.44 16.56
N GLN A 28 -1.76 -3.93 17.26
CA GLN A 28 -1.04 -3.21 18.30
C GLN A 28 -0.01 -2.32 17.62
N LEU A 29 -0.15 -1.01 17.77
CA LEU A 29 0.72 0.00 17.18
C LEU A 29 1.99 0.16 18.02
N SER A 30 2.78 -0.91 18.10
CA SER A 30 3.92 -1.05 19.01
C SER A 30 5.17 -0.27 18.59
N THR A 31 5.19 0.29 17.37
CA THR A 31 6.33 1.05 16.84
C THR A 31 5.94 2.49 16.53
N ARG A 32 6.92 3.41 16.51
CA ARG A 32 6.65 4.80 16.15
C ARG A 32 6.10 4.91 14.73
N SER A 33 6.66 4.16 13.78
CA SER A 33 6.20 4.12 12.39
C SER A 33 4.73 3.71 12.25
N SER A 34 4.27 2.71 13.02
CA SER A 34 2.87 2.27 13.00
C SER A 34 1.88 3.32 13.54
N MET A 35 2.33 4.19 14.44
CA MET A 35 1.53 5.28 14.98
C MET A 35 1.49 6.46 13.99
N ASP A 36 2.64 6.77 13.40
CA ASP A 36 2.79 7.88 12.46
C ASP A 36 2.02 7.63 11.16
N SER A 37 1.90 6.37 10.72
CA SER A 37 1.11 6.00 9.53
C SER A 37 -0.38 6.28 9.65
N LEU A 38 -0.90 6.48 10.87
CA LEU A 38 -2.29 6.87 11.13
C LEU A 38 -2.40 8.33 11.63
N ASN A 39 -1.34 9.12 11.43
CA ASN A 39 -1.24 10.51 11.87
C ASN A 39 -1.41 10.68 13.40
N LEU A 40 -0.83 9.75 14.20
CA LEU A 40 -0.92 9.71 15.67
C LEU A 40 0.37 10.14 16.37
N LYS A 41 1.10 11.09 15.79
CA LYS A 41 2.44 11.52 16.21
C LYS A 41 2.50 12.02 17.67
N GLN A 42 1.38 12.56 18.17
CA GLN A 42 1.22 13.14 19.50
C GLN A 42 0.97 12.12 20.64
N PHE A 43 0.85 10.83 20.33
CA PHE A 43 0.57 9.78 21.30
C PHE A 43 1.76 8.83 21.48
N ASP A 44 1.90 8.24 22.67
CA ASP A 44 2.86 7.19 22.95
C ASP A 44 2.59 5.93 22.11
N VAL A 45 3.65 5.15 21.84
CA VAL A 45 3.51 3.85 21.17
C VAL A 45 2.76 2.85 22.03
N GLY A 46 2.08 1.88 21.39
CA GLY A 46 1.33 0.84 22.07
C GLY A 46 -0.17 1.09 22.14
N ALA A 47 -0.72 1.95 21.28
CA ALA A 47 -2.16 2.01 21.09
C ALA A 47 -2.67 0.72 20.40
N LYS A 48 -3.93 0.38 20.63
CA LYS A 48 -4.57 -0.80 20.04
C LYS A 48 -5.66 -0.38 19.06
N ALA A 49 -5.46 -0.67 17.78
CA ALA A 49 -6.43 -0.45 16.71
C ALA A 49 -7.20 -1.74 16.44
N SER A 50 -8.49 -1.77 16.76
CA SER A 50 -9.41 -2.86 16.41
C SER A 50 -10.22 -2.49 15.18
N PHE A 51 -10.47 -3.43 14.29
CA PHE A 51 -11.13 -3.17 13.02
C PHE A 51 -12.13 -4.25 12.65
N GLU A 52 -13.14 -3.84 11.88
CA GLU A 52 -14.07 -4.72 11.16
C GLU A 52 -14.22 -4.15 9.75
N LEU A 53 -13.74 -4.90 8.76
CA LEU A 53 -13.57 -4.47 7.38
C LEU A 53 -14.32 -5.42 6.45
N GLN A 54 -14.92 -4.88 5.41
CA GLN A 54 -15.63 -5.60 4.35
C GLN A 54 -14.97 -5.33 3.01
N MET A 55 -14.90 -6.37 2.18
CA MET A 55 -14.37 -6.27 0.82
C MET A 55 -15.52 -6.22 -0.19
N THR A 56 -15.34 -5.44 -1.25
CA THR A 56 -16.26 -5.35 -2.38
C THR A 56 -15.47 -5.34 -3.67
N GLN A 57 -15.93 -6.09 -4.68
CA GLN A 57 -15.35 -6.04 -6.01
C GLN A 57 -15.80 -4.77 -6.72
N LEU A 58 -14.88 -4.10 -7.41
CA LEU A 58 -15.14 -2.92 -8.23
C LEU A 58 -15.04 -3.28 -9.70
N GLU A 59 -15.90 -2.62 -10.51
CA GLU A 59 -15.83 -2.62 -11.96
C GLU A 59 -15.72 -1.16 -12.42
N PRO A 60 -14.49 -0.60 -12.45
CA PRO A 60 -14.28 0.78 -12.85
C PRO A 60 -14.53 0.98 -14.33
N GLU A 61 -15.11 2.12 -14.70
CA GLU A 61 -15.15 2.54 -16.10
C GLU A 61 -13.73 2.67 -16.66
N LYS A 62 -13.53 2.27 -17.92
CA LYS A 62 -12.24 2.38 -18.59
C LYS A 62 -11.75 3.83 -18.64
N CYS A 63 -10.50 4.05 -18.23
CA CYS A 63 -9.88 5.38 -18.28
C CYS A 63 -9.45 5.77 -19.70
N GLU A 64 -9.32 7.08 -19.98
CA GLU A 64 -8.97 7.57 -21.33
C GLU A 64 -7.60 7.06 -21.82
N ASN A 65 -6.66 6.87 -20.89
CA ASN A 65 -5.29 6.43 -21.18
C ASN A 65 -5.07 4.93 -20.95
N CYS A 66 -6.14 4.18 -20.65
CA CYS A 66 -6.08 2.74 -20.39
C CYS A 66 -6.17 1.98 -21.71
N LEU A 67 -5.27 1.02 -21.91
CA LEU A 67 -5.27 0.07 -23.01
C LEU A 67 -6.28 -1.06 -22.76
N TYR A 68 -6.39 -1.53 -21.52
CA TYR A 68 -7.22 -2.67 -21.12
C TYR A 68 -8.38 -2.25 -20.20
N GLU A 69 -9.25 -3.20 -19.88
CA GLU A 69 -10.31 -2.99 -18.88
C GLU A 69 -9.69 -2.94 -17.47
N LEU A 70 -10.38 -2.24 -16.57
CA LEU A 70 -9.95 -2.08 -15.19
C LEU A 70 -10.67 -3.08 -14.29
N GLU A 71 -9.95 -3.58 -13.30
CA GLU A 71 -10.52 -4.34 -12.20
C GLU A 71 -10.15 -3.66 -10.89
N GLY A 72 -10.97 -3.82 -9.85
CA GLY A 72 -10.61 -3.26 -8.56
C GLY A 72 -11.27 -3.94 -7.38
N LYS A 73 -10.79 -3.58 -6.20
CA LYS A 73 -11.32 -4.02 -4.92
C LYS A 73 -11.41 -2.80 -4.01
N ARG A 74 -12.43 -2.80 -3.16
CA ARG A 74 -12.61 -1.82 -2.10
C ARG A 74 -12.68 -2.49 -0.75
N ILE A 75 -12.00 -1.92 0.22
CA ILE A 75 -12.05 -2.28 1.62
C ILE A 75 -12.67 -1.12 2.38
N THR A 76 -13.76 -1.37 3.08
CA THR A 76 -14.42 -0.36 3.93
C THR A 76 -14.72 -0.89 5.31
N GLY A 77 -14.72 -0.03 6.31
CA GLY A 77 -15.19 -0.39 7.64
C GLY A 77 -14.74 0.59 8.71
N THR A 78 -14.95 0.22 9.97
CA THR A 78 -14.64 1.08 11.10
C THR A 78 -13.41 0.57 11.83
N VAL A 79 -12.54 1.50 12.21
CA VAL A 79 -11.35 1.26 13.03
C VAL A 79 -11.49 2.02 14.33
N VAL A 80 -11.37 1.31 15.45
CA VAL A 80 -11.43 1.86 16.80
C VAL A 80 -10.06 1.75 17.43
N ILE A 81 -9.44 2.90 17.69
CA ILE A 81 -8.13 2.99 18.34
C ILE A 81 -8.34 3.35 19.80
N THR A 82 -7.83 2.50 20.68
CA THR A 82 -7.85 2.65 22.13
C THR A 82 -6.44 2.67 22.68
N GLU A 83 -6.30 2.90 23.99
CA GLU A 83 -4.99 2.94 24.65
C GLU A 83 -4.08 4.07 24.10
N LEU A 84 -4.68 5.11 23.52
CA LEU A 84 -3.97 6.32 23.13
C LEU A 84 -3.63 7.11 24.38
N ILE A 85 -2.35 7.23 24.70
CA ILE A 85 -1.87 8.01 25.84
C ILE A 85 -1.06 9.19 25.28
N ASP A 86 -1.45 10.41 25.65
CA ASP A 86 -0.68 11.59 25.28
C ASP A 86 0.47 11.88 26.27
N GLU A 87 1.31 12.86 25.94
CA GLU A 87 2.45 13.26 26.78
C GLU A 87 2.06 13.70 28.21
N GLN A 88 0.78 14.01 28.45
CA GLN A 88 0.24 14.41 29.75
C GLN A 88 -0.37 13.23 30.51
N GLY A 89 -0.29 12.01 29.97
CA GLY A 89 -0.85 10.79 30.53
C GLY A 89 -2.37 10.69 30.39
N ARG A 90 -2.99 11.49 29.51
CA ARG A 90 -4.44 11.45 29.27
C ARG A 90 -4.75 10.35 28.26
N SER A 91 -5.82 9.61 28.54
CA SER A 91 -6.31 8.58 27.63
C SER A 91 -7.23 9.17 26.57
N GLY A 92 -7.00 8.80 25.32
CA GLY A 92 -7.83 9.08 24.16
C GLY A 92 -8.44 7.81 23.56
N ARG A 93 -9.41 8.04 22.69
CA ARG A 93 -10.04 7.04 21.83
C ARG A 93 -10.32 7.71 20.49
N ILE A 94 -10.03 7.01 19.40
CA ILE A 94 -10.38 7.44 18.05
C ILE A 94 -11.30 6.38 17.45
N GLU A 95 -12.38 6.83 16.84
CA GLU A 95 -13.23 6.00 15.97
C GLU A 95 -13.12 6.62 14.59
N ALA A 96 -12.76 5.81 13.62
CA ALA A 96 -12.48 6.27 12.28
C ALA A 96 -13.09 5.34 11.24
N ASP A 97 -13.51 5.92 10.12
CA ASP A 97 -13.93 5.15 8.97
C ASP A 97 -12.75 5.02 8.00
N LEU A 98 -12.50 3.79 7.56
CA LEU A 98 -11.45 3.45 6.62
C LEU A 98 -12.09 3.08 5.28
N ASN A 99 -11.59 3.68 4.20
CA ASN A 99 -11.96 3.32 2.84
C ASN A 99 -10.71 3.25 1.96
N ILE A 100 -10.39 2.06 1.47
CA ILE A 100 -9.26 1.81 0.57
C ILE A 100 -9.82 1.27 -0.74
N SER A 101 -9.55 1.95 -1.85
CA SER A 101 -9.81 1.41 -3.19
C SER A 101 -8.49 1.10 -3.87
N HIS A 102 -8.36 -0.10 -4.42
CA HIS A 102 -7.27 -0.49 -5.30
C HIS A 102 -7.85 -0.87 -6.65
N ILE A 103 -7.42 -0.18 -7.69
CA ILE A 103 -7.82 -0.41 -9.07
C ILE A 103 -6.56 -0.73 -9.85
N GLU A 104 -6.65 -1.70 -10.76
CA GLU A 104 -5.53 -2.20 -11.54
C GLU A 104 -5.91 -2.24 -13.03
N GLU A 105 -4.92 -1.96 -13.87
CA GLU A 105 -4.94 -2.26 -15.29
C GLU A 105 -3.94 -3.38 -15.56
N ARG A 106 -4.42 -4.46 -16.20
CA ARG A 106 -3.59 -5.60 -16.60
C ARG A 106 -3.69 -5.87 -18.08
N ASP A 107 -2.60 -6.38 -18.64
CA ASP A 107 -2.61 -6.86 -20.02
C ASP A 107 -3.28 -8.25 -20.15
N SER A 108 -3.37 -8.75 -21.37
CA SER A 108 -3.98 -10.05 -21.66
C SER A 108 -3.23 -11.26 -21.07
N ASP A 109 -1.98 -11.07 -20.68
CA ASP A 109 -1.14 -12.10 -20.07
C ASP A 109 -1.14 -12.00 -18.53
N GLY A 110 -1.97 -11.09 -17.96
CA GLY A 110 -2.16 -10.91 -16.53
C GLY A 110 -1.13 -10.01 -15.86
N PHE A 111 -0.29 -9.32 -16.64
CA PHE A 111 0.73 -8.45 -16.08
C PHE A 111 0.17 -7.08 -15.67
N LEU A 112 0.55 -6.62 -14.48
CA LEU A 112 0.19 -5.30 -13.96
C LEU A 112 0.89 -4.18 -14.72
N LEU A 113 0.10 -3.33 -15.38
CA LEU A 113 0.58 -2.16 -16.14
C LEU A 113 0.47 -0.88 -15.32
N GLN A 114 -0.68 -0.68 -14.68
CA GLN A 114 -0.97 0.51 -13.88
C GLN A 114 -1.81 0.13 -12.66
N GLU A 115 -1.65 0.87 -11.58
CA GLU A 115 -2.49 0.71 -10.40
C GLU A 115 -2.76 2.03 -9.69
N TRP A 116 -3.96 2.16 -9.17
CA TRP A 116 -4.42 3.29 -8.38
C TRP A 116 -4.79 2.81 -6.99
N PHE A 117 -4.18 3.43 -5.98
CA PHE A 117 -4.56 3.27 -4.59
C PHE A 117 -5.14 4.58 -4.09
N VAL A 118 -6.36 4.51 -3.58
CA VAL A 118 -7.03 5.63 -2.90
C VAL A 118 -7.24 5.20 -1.47
N PHE A 119 -6.59 5.90 -0.55
CA PHE A 119 -6.70 5.70 0.89
C PHE A 119 -7.40 6.90 1.50
N ASP A 120 -8.54 6.65 2.14
CA ASP A 120 -9.35 7.64 2.82
C ASP A 120 -9.54 7.21 4.27
N TRP A 121 -9.00 8.02 5.18
CA TRP A 121 -9.06 7.82 6.61
C TRP A 121 -9.79 8.99 7.25
N ASP A 122 -11.00 8.74 7.74
CA ASP A 122 -11.81 9.74 8.42
C ASP A 122 -11.75 9.53 9.94
N ALA A 123 -10.87 10.25 10.61
CA ALA A 123 -10.68 10.25 12.07
C ALA A 123 -10.92 11.64 12.69
N GLY A 124 -11.75 12.47 12.05
CA GLY A 124 -11.98 13.86 12.46
C GLY A 124 -10.74 14.74 12.30
N ALA A 125 -10.05 15.07 13.40
CA ALA A 125 -8.90 15.98 13.35
C ALA A 125 -7.61 15.33 12.80
N SER A 126 -7.58 14.00 12.74
CA SER A 126 -6.46 13.22 12.19
C SER A 126 -6.82 12.60 10.83
N SER A 127 -7.91 13.04 10.19
CA SER A 127 -8.28 12.57 8.86
C SER A 127 -7.22 12.93 7.83
N PHE A 128 -7.04 12.07 6.84
CA PHE A 128 -6.18 12.35 5.69
C PHE A 128 -6.64 11.55 4.48
N ASN A 129 -6.38 12.09 3.29
CA ASN A 129 -6.61 11.40 2.03
C ASN A 129 -5.29 11.27 1.26
N GLN A 130 -5.06 10.10 0.70
CA GLN A 130 -3.89 9.84 -0.13
C GLN A 130 -4.30 9.08 -1.39
N MET A 131 -3.85 9.61 -2.53
CA MET A 131 -4.01 8.96 -3.84
C MET A 131 -2.63 8.64 -4.40
N ILE A 132 -2.43 7.41 -4.82
CA ILE A 132 -1.19 6.93 -5.44
C ILE A 132 -1.54 6.29 -6.77
N HIS A 133 -0.86 6.69 -7.83
CA HIS A 133 -0.93 6.08 -9.14
C HIS A 133 0.46 5.63 -9.55
N VAL A 134 0.62 4.34 -9.82
CA VAL A 134 1.87 3.75 -10.27
C VAL A 134 1.71 3.28 -11.70
N ILE A 135 2.64 3.68 -12.55
CA ILE A 135 2.79 3.21 -13.92
C ILE A 135 4.05 2.36 -13.97
N HIS A 136 3.89 1.09 -14.31
CA HIS A 136 4.97 0.10 -14.27
C HIS A 136 5.77 0.08 -15.57
N SER A 137 7.09 0.10 -15.44
CA SER A 137 8.05 0.14 -16.55
C SER A 137 8.29 -1.21 -17.24
N SER A 138 8.33 -2.25 -16.43
CA SER A 138 8.54 -3.62 -16.83
C SER A 138 7.67 -4.46 -15.92
N THR A 139 6.86 -5.32 -16.52
CA THR A 139 5.83 -6.11 -15.86
C THR A 139 6.43 -6.86 -14.67
N PRO A 140 6.19 -6.41 -13.42
CA PRO A 140 7.00 -6.93 -12.35
C PRO A 140 6.54 -8.34 -11.98
N TRP A 141 5.26 -8.69 -12.11
CA TRP A 141 4.73 -10.02 -11.71
C TRP A 141 3.44 -10.38 -12.47
N SER A 142 3.24 -11.66 -12.78
CA SER A 142 1.91 -12.24 -13.02
C SER A 142 1.28 -12.62 -11.68
N ASP A 143 -0.05 -12.68 -11.60
CA ASP A 143 -0.80 -12.95 -10.36
C ASP A 143 -0.37 -14.23 -9.61
N GLU A 144 0.22 -15.19 -10.32
CA GLU A 144 0.59 -16.50 -9.78
C GLU A 144 1.82 -16.49 -8.85
N GLN A 145 2.63 -15.42 -8.80
CA GLN A 145 3.95 -15.49 -8.13
C GLN A 145 4.07 -14.67 -6.82
N ALA A 146 3.09 -13.85 -6.45
CA ALA A 146 3.30 -12.84 -5.39
C ALA A 146 3.17 -13.35 -3.94
N SER A 147 2.51 -14.49 -3.66
CA SER A 147 1.99 -14.76 -2.30
C SER A 147 2.47 -16.04 -1.59
N SER A 148 3.07 -17.02 -2.28
CA SER A 148 3.37 -18.33 -1.66
C SER A 148 4.84 -18.54 -1.28
N SER A 149 5.78 -17.74 -1.81
CA SER A 149 7.22 -18.05 -1.68
C SER A 149 7.81 -17.79 -0.30
N PHE A 150 7.15 -16.96 0.52
CA PHE A 150 7.59 -16.57 1.86
C PHE A 150 7.03 -17.44 2.98
N LEU A 151 6.01 -18.27 2.72
CA LEU A 151 5.43 -19.19 3.68
C LEU A 151 5.95 -20.62 3.46
N ILE A 152 6.00 -21.40 4.54
CA ILE A 152 6.18 -22.85 4.52
C ILE A 152 4.97 -23.50 5.16
N ASP A 153 4.48 -24.56 4.54
CA ASP A 153 3.35 -25.31 5.07
C ASP A 153 3.75 -26.14 6.28
N THR A 154 2.88 -26.11 7.28
CA THR A 154 2.96 -26.85 8.53
C THR A 154 1.75 -27.76 8.64
N THR A 155 1.70 -28.62 9.67
CA THR A 155 0.54 -29.50 9.90
C THR A 155 -0.76 -28.74 10.22
N THR A 156 -0.70 -27.43 10.50
CA THR A 156 -1.83 -26.63 11.02
C THR A 156 -2.08 -25.33 10.23
N GLY A 157 -1.43 -25.15 9.07
CA GLY A 157 -1.47 -23.90 8.29
C GLY A 157 -0.08 -23.58 7.73
N SER A 158 0.29 -22.30 7.62
CA SER A 158 1.59 -21.89 7.04
C SER A 158 2.31 -20.86 7.92
N GLU A 159 3.64 -20.88 7.91
CA GLU A 159 4.50 -19.96 8.69
C GLU A 159 5.57 -19.29 7.82
N SER A 160 6.01 -18.07 8.18
CA SER A 160 7.05 -17.35 7.43
C SER A 160 8.42 -18.05 7.48
N ARG A 161 9.09 -18.21 6.33
CA ARG A 161 10.44 -18.79 6.21
C ARG A 161 11.53 -17.94 6.85
N THR A 162 11.45 -16.62 6.64
CA THR A 162 12.41 -15.61 7.10
C THR A 162 11.72 -14.25 7.17
N GLY A 163 11.90 -13.50 8.25
CA GLY A 163 11.30 -12.18 8.43
C GLY A 163 10.39 -12.11 9.66
N PRO A 164 9.57 -11.04 9.82
CA PRO A 164 8.71 -10.91 11.00
C PRO A 164 7.82 -12.15 11.10
N ASN A 165 7.72 -12.72 12.32
CA ASN A 165 6.97 -13.94 12.55
C ASN A 165 5.55 -13.73 12.02
N LEU A 166 5.15 -14.57 11.07
CA LEU A 166 3.82 -14.57 10.46
C LEU A 166 3.31 -16.01 10.44
N ILE A 167 2.11 -16.20 10.95
CA ILE A 167 1.43 -17.48 10.98
C ILE A 167 0.03 -17.30 10.39
N LYS A 168 -0.32 -18.22 9.51
CA LYS A 168 -1.66 -18.39 8.95
C LYS A 168 -2.19 -19.75 9.39
N GLN A 169 -3.34 -19.79 10.06
CA GLN A 169 -3.97 -21.02 10.54
C GLN A 169 -5.37 -21.14 9.96
N GLU A 170 -5.69 -22.30 9.39
CA GLU A 170 -7.06 -22.58 8.95
C GLU A 170 -7.92 -22.92 10.17
N ILE A 171 -8.96 -22.11 10.42
CA ILE A 171 -9.93 -22.38 11.50
C ILE A 171 -11.06 -23.27 10.96
N SER A 172 -11.49 -22.99 9.74
CA SER A 172 -12.50 -23.74 8.98
C SER A 172 -12.34 -23.49 7.48
N GLU A 173 -13.08 -24.22 6.63
CA GLU A 173 -13.02 -24.09 5.17
C GLU A 173 -13.17 -22.64 4.65
N SER A 174 -13.86 -21.76 5.39
CA SER A 174 -14.10 -20.36 4.99
C SER A 174 -13.50 -19.32 5.94
N GLN A 175 -12.65 -19.73 6.89
CA GLN A 175 -12.09 -18.83 7.89
C GLN A 175 -10.63 -19.15 8.24
N GLU A 176 -9.78 -18.13 8.17
CA GLU A 176 -8.36 -18.21 8.47
C GLU A 176 -7.98 -17.23 9.58
N LEU A 177 -7.08 -17.63 10.47
CA LEU A 177 -6.46 -16.76 11.47
C LEU A 177 -5.09 -16.34 10.96
N VAL A 178 -4.86 -15.04 10.85
CA VAL A 178 -3.55 -14.46 10.54
C VAL A 178 -3.00 -13.77 11.78
N ARG A 179 -1.76 -14.13 12.15
CA ARG A 179 -1.01 -13.51 13.23
C ARG A 179 0.34 -13.04 12.74
N ALA A 180 0.73 -11.83 13.08
CA ALA A 180 2.02 -11.28 12.65
C ALA A 180 2.67 -10.34 13.67
N CYS A 181 3.98 -10.18 13.55
CA CYS A 181 4.73 -9.10 14.19
C CYS A 181 4.89 -7.92 13.24
N LEU A 182 4.82 -6.70 13.76
CA LEU A 182 5.25 -5.53 13.02
C LEU A 182 6.79 -5.57 12.84
N PRO A 183 7.31 -5.03 11.73
CA PRO A 183 8.75 -4.79 11.59
C PRO A 183 9.27 -3.97 12.76
N ASP A 184 10.45 -4.33 13.28
CA ASP A 184 11.11 -3.66 14.41
C ASP A 184 10.33 -3.61 15.74
N SER A 185 9.30 -4.44 15.89
CA SER A 185 8.60 -4.60 17.16
C SER A 185 9.44 -5.36 18.17
N PHE A 186 9.79 -4.70 19.27
CA PHE A 186 10.51 -5.31 20.40
C PHE A 186 9.61 -6.16 21.29
N THR A 187 8.30 -5.92 21.27
CA THR A 187 7.33 -6.59 22.14
C THR A 187 6.77 -7.86 21.54
N CYS A 188 6.80 -8.00 20.21
CA CYS A 188 6.32 -9.19 19.54
C CYS A 188 7.39 -10.28 19.49
N ASN A 189 7.00 -11.50 19.86
CA ASN A 189 7.91 -12.64 19.89
C ASN A 189 7.45 -13.80 19.01
N GLY A 190 6.29 -13.68 18.34
CA GLY A 190 5.75 -14.70 17.45
C GLY A 190 5.42 -16.04 18.11
N ILE A 191 5.30 -16.07 19.44
CA ILE A 191 4.98 -17.28 20.21
C ILE A 191 3.82 -16.99 21.16
N SER A 192 4.01 -16.01 22.05
CA SER A 192 3.03 -15.63 23.08
C SER A 192 2.51 -14.22 22.94
N ASN A 193 3.17 -13.38 22.16
CA ASN A 193 2.75 -12.01 21.89
C ASN A 193 2.84 -11.70 20.41
N TRP A 194 1.76 -11.14 19.88
CA TRP A 194 1.54 -10.81 18.47
C TRP A 194 1.11 -9.35 18.38
N ASP A 195 1.65 -8.61 17.41
CA ASP A 195 1.18 -7.25 17.17
C ASP A 195 -0.13 -7.27 16.36
N ILE A 196 -0.24 -8.20 15.42
CA ILE A 196 -1.40 -8.34 14.53
C ILE A 196 -2.07 -9.67 14.82
N GLU A 197 -3.39 -9.64 15.00
CA GLU A 197 -4.24 -10.83 15.01
C GLU A 197 -5.55 -10.51 14.32
N MET A 198 -5.88 -11.26 13.27
CA MET A 198 -7.09 -11.03 12.50
C MET A 198 -7.67 -12.31 11.92
N ASN A 199 -8.98 -12.36 11.88
CA ASN A 199 -9.75 -13.37 11.17
C ASN A 199 -9.98 -12.89 9.74
N VAL A 200 -9.72 -13.77 8.79
CA VAL A 200 -9.97 -13.58 7.36
C VAL A 200 -11.13 -14.49 6.99
N ASN A 201 -12.24 -13.91 6.59
CA ASN A 201 -13.42 -14.65 6.16
C ASN A 201 -13.45 -14.70 4.64
N ARG A 202 -13.62 -15.89 4.08
CA ARG A 202 -13.66 -16.14 2.63
C ARG A 202 -15.04 -16.61 2.18
N GLY A 203 -15.37 -16.34 0.93
CA GLY A 203 -16.62 -16.80 0.33
C GLY A 203 -16.98 -16.03 -0.92
N ASN A 204 -18.26 -15.97 -1.25
CA ASN A 204 -18.73 -15.22 -2.42
C ASN A 204 -18.80 -13.72 -2.13
N ILE A 205 -17.98 -12.93 -2.82
CA ILE A 205 -17.89 -11.46 -2.67
C ILE A 205 -19.09 -10.69 -3.23
N GLY A 206 -20.01 -11.36 -3.94
CA GLY A 206 -21.20 -10.75 -4.51
C GLY A 206 -20.97 -10.10 -5.88
N GLU A 207 -21.89 -9.23 -6.29
CA GLU A 207 -21.82 -8.52 -7.57
C GLU A 207 -20.83 -7.34 -7.48
N SER A 208 -20.11 -7.10 -8.58
CA SER A 208 -19.20 -5.96 -8.70
C SER A 208 -19.95 -4.63 -8.65
N LEU A 209 -19.38 -3.67 -7.94
CA LEU A 209 -19.87 -2.30 -7.91
C LEU A 209 -19.24 -1.50 -9.06
N VAL A 210 -20.07 -1.01 -9.98
CA VAL A 210 -19.63 -0.10 -11.04
C VAL A 210 -19.25 1.24 -10.43
N VAL A 211 -18.02 1.70 -10.71
CA VAL A 211 -17.48 2.98 -10.23
C VAL A 211 -16.92 3.80 -11.38
N GLN A 212 -16.77 5.10 -11.16
CA GLN A 212 -16.14 5.99 -12.15
C GLN A 212 -14.69 5.59 -12.39
N SER A 213 -14.20 5.92 -13.58
CA SER A 213 -12.79 5.72 -13.92
C SER A 213 -11.88 6.48 -12.93
N PRO A 214 -10.73 5.90 -12.56
CA PRO A 214 -9.78 6.60 -11.71
C PRO A 214 -9.30 7.89 -12.40
N SER A 215 -8.99 8.89 -11.59
CA SER A 215 -8.52 10.18 -12.11
C SER A 215 -7.19 9.99 -12.85
N GLY A 216 -7.09 10.56 -14.05
CA GLY A 216 -5.82 10.70 -14.75
C GLY A 216 -4.94 11.77 -14.08
N TYR A 217 -3.73 11.95 -14.60
CA TYR A 217 -2.88 13.06 -14.20
C TYR A 217 -2.97 14.24 -15.18
N SER A 218 -2.65 15.42 -14.67
CA SER A 218 -2.60 16.67 -15.42
C SER A 218 -1.23 17.32 -15.27
N GLU A 219 -0.73 17.94 -16.34
CA GLU A 219 0.51 18.71 -16.28
C GLU A 219 0.26 20.06 -15.59
N ILE A 220 1.07 20.36 -14.58
CA ILE A 220 1.04 21.58 -13.79
C ILE A 220 2.28 22.41 -14.14
N SER A 221 2.07 23.70 -14.47
CA SER A 221 3.16 24.65 -14.66
C SER A 221 3.68 25.15 -13.32
N ILE A 222 4.99 25.15 -13.13
CA ILE A 222 5.65 25.53 -11.88
C ILE A 222 6.10 26.99 -11.97
N PRO A 223 5.58 27.90 -11.12
CA PRO A 223 6.02 29.29 -11.07
C PRO A 223 7.51 29.43 -10.72
N ASN A 224 8.12 30.51 -11.20
CA ASN A 224 9.48 30.89 -10.80
C ASN A 224 9.49 31.57 -9.42
N ASN A 225 10.61 31.46 -8.70
CA ASN A 225 10.86 32.08 -7.39
C ASN A 225 9.94 31.58 -6.25
N LEU A 226 9.63 30.28 -6.25
CA LEU A 226 8.97 29.63 -5.12
C LEU A 226 9.95 29.33 -3.98
N GLU A 227 9.42 29.11 -2.78
CA GLU A 227 10.18 28.50 -1.69
C GLU A 227 10.50 27.04 -2.05
N PHE A 228 11.60 26.51 -1.52
CA PHE A 228 11.97 25.11 -1.74
C PHE A 228 11.12 24.21 -0.83
N SER A 229 10.41 23.26 -1.45
CA SER A 229 9.52 22.31 -0.76
C SER A 229 10.31 21.31 0.09
N ASP A 230 9.66 20.69 1.08
CA ASP A 230 10.17 19.45 1.69
C ASP A 230 10.03 18.29 0.70
N SER A 231 10.83 17.22 0.88
CA SER A 231 10.86 16.06 -0.02
C SER A 231 9.61 15.17 0.01
N GLY A 232 8.59 15.54 0.79
CA GLY A 232 7.34 14.81 0.93
C GLY A 232 7.49 13.39 1.46
N PHE A 233 6.39 12.63 1.38
CA PHE A 233 6.36 11.24 1.84
C PHE A 233 7.35 10.36 1.07
N LEU A 234 7.34 10.41 -0.27
CA LEU A 234 8.22 9.58 -1.11
C LEU A 234 9.70 9.83 -0.83
N GLY A 235 10.08 11.08 -0.58
CA GLY A 235 11.47 11.44 -0.31
C GLY A 235 12.00 10.97 1.03
N SER A 236 11.13 10.69 2.01
CA SER A 236 11.55 10.17 3.32
C SER A 236 12.13 8.75 3.28
N TRP A 237 11.92 8.02 2.17
CA TRP A 237 12.29 6.61 2.02
C TRP A 237 13.64 6.39 1.33
N VAL A 238 14.21 7.42 0.74
CA VAL A 238 15.37 7.33 -0.15
C VAL A 238 16.42 8.37 0.22
N ASN A 239 17.65 8.15 -0.22
CA ASN A 239 18.67 9.17 -0.13
C ASN A 239 18.49 10.14 -1.29
N LEU A 240 18.52 11.43 -0.98
CA LEU A 240 18.20 12.50 -1.91
C LEU A 240 19.35 13.49 -2.01
N SER A 241 19.61 13.96 -3.23
CA SER A 241 20.39 15.17 -3.50
C SER A 241 19.51 16.18 -4.22
N GLU A 242 19.53 17.43 -3.77
CA GLU A 242 18.74 18.50 -4.40
C GLU A 242 19.17 18.71 -5.85
N THR A 243 18.20 18.91 -6.73
CA THR A 243 18.41 19.19 -8.16
C THR A 243 17.51 20.33 -8.65
N ASP A 244 17.67 20.73 -9.90
CA ASP A 244 16.88 21.81 -10.49
C ASP A 244 15.40 21.43 -10.56
N VAL A 245 14.53 22.34 -10.11
CA VAL A 245 13.08 22.18 -10.21
C VAL A 245 12.67 22.31 -11.68
N PRO A 246 11.93 21.33 -12.25
CA PRO A 246 11.49 21.41 -13.63
C PRO A 246 10.48 22.56 -13.85
N ILE A 247 10.24 22.92 -15.10
CA ILE A 247 9.23 23.95 -15.45
C ILE A 247 7.79 23.43 -15.36
N THR A 248 7.61 22.12 -15.45
CA THR A 248 6.32 21.43 -15.35
C THR A 248 6.48 20.12 -14.59
N SER A 249 5.40 19.65 -13.98
CA SER A 249 5.31 18.36 -13.31
C SER A 249 3.88 17.83 -13.42
N ASN A 250 3.70 16.52 -13.42
CA ASN A 250 2.38 15.89 -13.49
C ASN A 250 1.79 15.72 -12.10
N CYS A 251 0.47 15.87 -12.00
CA CYS A 251 -0.26 15.68 -10.75
C CYS A 251 -1.62 15.01 -10.94
N LEU A 252 -2.00 14.12 -10.01
CA LEU A 252 -3.31 13.44 -10.02
C LEU A 252 -4.47 14.38 -9.77
N VAL A 253 -4.28 15.33 -8.86
CA VAL A 253 -5.26 16.35 -8.52
C VAL A 253 -4.58 17.70 -8.58
N ASN A 254 -5.24 18.70 -9.15
CA ASN A 254 -4.67 20.04 -9.18
C ASN A 254 -4.51 20.56 -7.73
N PRO A 255 -3.27 20.82 -7.26
CA PRO A 255 -3.02 21.25 -5.88
C PRO A 255 -3.36 22.73 -5.62
N GLY A 256 -3.97 23.44 -6.58
CA GLY A 256 -4.30 24.85 -6.47
C GLY A 256 -3.11 25.76 -6.84
N ASN A 257 -2.96 26.89 -6.14
CA ASN A 257 -1.79 27.73 -6.36
C ASN A 257 -0.57 27.09 -5.68
N ILE A 258 0.53 26.99 -6.42
CA ILE A 258 1.77 26.41 -5.91
C ILE A 258 2.46 27.42 -5.00
N ASN A 259 2.74 27.00 -3.77
CA ASN A 259 3.39 27.80 -2.73
C ASN A 259 4.88 27.49 -2.62
N SER A 260 5.24 26.21 -2.75
CA SER A 260 6.62 25.73 -2.74
C SER A 260 6.82 24.63 -3.80
N ALA A 261 8.05 24.48 -4.27
CA ALA A 261 8.41 23.40 -5.17
C ALA A 261 9.85 22.94 -4.89
N GLY A 262 10.08 21.63 -4.91
CA GLY A 262 11.39 21.03 -4.70
C GLY A 262 11.61 19.88 -5.67
N SER A 263 12.86 19.61 -5.98
CA SER A 263 13.27 18.52 -6.87
C SER A 263 14.53 17.86 -6.32
N TRP A 264 14.56 16.54 -6.36
CA TRP A 264 15.67 15.74 -5.84
C TRP A 264 16.03 14.61 -6.80
N GLU A 265 17.32 14.39 -7.00
CA GLU A 265 17.88 13.19 -7.60
C GLU A 265 18.02 12.11 -6.51
N ILE A 266 17.59 10.88 -6.83
CA ILE A 266 17.66 9.76 -5.89
C ILE A 266 19.05 9.11 -5.99
N ASP A 267 19.82 9.18 -4.91
CA ASP A 267 21.20 8.68 -4.86
C ASP A 267 21.27 7.21 -4.41
N GLY A 268 21.76 6.33 -5.28
CA GLY A 268 22.31 5.03 -4.91
C GLY A 268 21.40 3.79 -5.00
N SER A 269 22.02 2.62 -4.83
CA SER A 269 21.51 1.28 -5.15
C SER A 269 20.58 0.66 -4.09
N GLY A 270 19.59 1.40 -3.63
CA GLY A 270 18.53 0.86 -2.79
C GLY A 270 17.25 0.76 -3.59
N SER A 271 16.98 -0.38 -4.24
CA SER A 271 15.62 -0.68 -4.68
C SER A 271 14.76 -0.82 -3.41
N GLY A 272 14.17 0.28 -2.95
CA GLY A 272 13.25 0.25 -1.83
C GLY A 272 11.99 -0.44 -2.31
N ILE A 273 11.78 -1.71 -1.96
CA ILE A 273 10.47 -2.33 -2.07
C ILE A 273 9.65 -1.80 -0.90
N ILE A 274 8.75 -0.87 -1.18
CA ILE A 274 7.87 -0.29 -0.18
C ILE A 274 6.67 -1.22 -0.06
N SER A 275 6.75 -2.12 0.92
CA SER A 275 5.58 -2.85 1.39
C SER A 275 5.86 -3.59 2.71
N PRO A 276 6.14 -2.86 3.81
CA PRO A 276 6.55 -3.45 5.09
C PRO A 276 5.54 -4.45 5.67
N LEU A 277 4.27 -4.37 5.27
CA LEU A 277 3.20 -5.30 5.62
C LEU A 277 2.71 -6.15 4.44
N SER A 278 3.41 -6.15 3.30
CA SER A 278 3.03 -6.93 2.11
C SER A 278 2.73 -8.37 2.43
N SER A 279 3.60 -9.03 3.19
CA SER A 279 3.44 -10.44 3.54
C SER A 279 2.19 -10.67 4.39
N VAL A 280 1.89 -9.76 5.32
CA VAL A 280 0.71 -9.83 6.19
C VAL A 280 -0.57 -9.57 5.39
N LEU A 281 -0.59 -8.49 4.60
CA LEU A 281 -1.73 -8.09 3.78
C LEU A 281 -2.00 -9.14 2.68
N SER A 282 -0.96 -9.58 1.97
CA SER A 282 -1.05 -10.65 0.97
C SER A 282 -1.56 -11.96 1.59
N SER A 283 -1.07 -12.34 2.77
CA SER A 283 -1.57 -13.53 3.47
C SER A 283 -3.04 -13.41 3.87
N ALA A 284 -3.49 -12.19 4.13
CA ALA A 284 -4.88 -11.86 4.40
C ALA A 284 -5.72 -11.66 3.13
N GLY A 285 -5.16 -11.89 1.93
CA GLY A 285 -5.81 -11.68 0.64
C GLY A 285 -6.17 -10.22 0.36
N ILE A 286 -5.55 -9.28 1.06
CA ILE A 286 -5.68 -7.84 0.88
C ILE A 286 -4.75 -7.40 -0.24
N PRO A 287 -5.17 -6.48 -1.12
CA PRO A 287 -4.29 -5.97 -2.15
C PRO A 287 -3.07 -5.25 -1.56
N VAL A 288 -1.94 -5.40 -2.23
CA VAL A 288 -0.66 -4.93 -1.74
C VAL A 288 -0.04 -4.00 -2.76
N LEU A 289 0.19 -2.75 -2.35
CA LEU A 289 1.05 -1.86 -3.10
C LEU A 289 2.51 -2.25 -2.85
N GLN A 290 3.22 -2.65 -3.90
CA GLN A 290 4.66 -2.88 -3.86
C GLN A 290 5.33 -1.92 -4.83
N ILE A 291 5.83 -0.81 -4.30
CA ILE A 291 6.55 0.18 -5.10
C ILE A 291 8.03 -0.14 -5.04
N GLN A 292 8.69 -0.19 -6.20
CA GLN A 292 10.14 -0.20 -6.29
C GLN A 292 10.64 1.18 -6.72
N ILE A 293 11.31 1.89 -5.83
CA ILE A 293 11.96 3.17 -6.14
C ILE A 293 13.44 2.90 -6.47
N GLY A 294 13.90 3.44 -7.61
CA GLY A 294 15.28 3.33 -8.08
C GLY A 294 15.92 4.71 -8.29
N LEU A 295 16.91 4.77 -9.17
CA LEU A 295 17.48 6.06 -9.62
C LEU A 295 16.44 6.82 -10.45
N GLY A 296 16.35 8.13 -10.22
CA GLY A 296 15.40 8.98 -10.89
C GLY A 296 15.28 10.34 -10.20
N VAL A 297 14.28 11.09 -10.63
CA VAL A 297 13.98 12.43 -10.11
C VAL A 297 12.63 12.42 -9.41
N LEU A 298 12.62 12.90 -8.18
CA LEU A 298 11.43 13.20 -7.40
C LEU A 298 11.17 14.70 -7.46
N THR A 299 10.00 15.12 -7.91
CA THR A 299 9.52 16.51 -7.84
C THR A 299 8.33 16.58 -6.87
N VAL A 300 8.36 17.53 -5.95
CA VAL A 300 7.28 17.78 -4.98
C VAL A 300 6.80 19.21 -5.13
N LEU A 301 5.48 19.37 -5.20
CA LEU A 301 4.79 20.65 -5.26
C LEU A 301 3.83 20.75 -4.07
N GLU A 302 3.96 21.77 -3.24
CA GLU A 302 2.98 22.05 -2.19
C GLU A 302 2.07 23.18 -2.65
N GLY A 303 0.77 22.92 -2.70
CA GLY A 303 -0.22 23.90 -3.07
C GLY A 303 -1.23 24.17 -1.97
N ASP A 304 -2.22 25.01 -2.29
CA ASP A 304 -3.28 25.41 -1.37
C ASP A 304 -4.21 24.26 -0.95
N THR A 305 -4.35 23.23 -1.79
CA THR A 305 -5.33 22.15 -1.61
C THR A 305 -4.69 20.78 -1.41
N GLY A 306 -3.36 20.70 -1.28
CA GLY A 306 -2.65 19.45 -1.08
C GLY A 306 -1.23 19.46 -1.63
N THR A 307 -0.54 18.35 -1.39
CA THR A 307 0.84 18.12 -1.83
C THR A 307 0.84 17.13 -2.98
N CYS A 308 1.56 17.46 -4.04
CA CYS A 308 1.73 16.61 -5.20
C CYS A 308 3.17 16.13 -5.32
N SER A 309 3.38 14.83 -5.44
CA SER A 309 4.68 14.24 -5.67
C SER A 309 4.69 13.46 -6.99
N GLN A 310 5.70 13.70 -7.82
CA GLN A 310 5.96 12.93 -9.03
C GLN A 310 7.38 12.36 -8.96
N TYR A 311 7.49 11.04 -9.01
CA TYR A 311 8.75 10.35 -9.25
C TYR A 311 8.80 9.83 -10.68
N ILE A 312 9.92 10.07 -11.35
CA ILE A 312 10.24 9.54 -12.69
C ILE A 312 11.58 8.82 -12.61
N ALA A 313 11.59 7.53 -12.93
CA ALA A 313 12.83 6.76 -13.02
C ALA A 313 13.72 7.23 -14.18
N ASP A 314 15.04 7.07 -14.07
CA ASP A 314 16.02 7.48 -15.10
C ASP A 314 15.82 6.79 -16.46
N ASP A 315 15.29 5.56 -16.45
CA ASP A 315 14.94 4.85 -17.68
C ASP A 315 13.65 5.40 -18.33
N SER A 316 12.96 6.35 -17.68
CA SER A 316 11.74 7.05 -18.07
C SER A 316 10.49 6.18 -18.23
N ILE A 317 10.50 4.94 -17.73
CA ILE A 317 9.40 4.00 -17.96
C ILE A 317 8.55 3.79 -16.70
N ALA A 318 9.10 4.02 -15.50
CA ALA A 318 8.37 3.89 -14.24
C ALA A 318 8.04 5.26 -13.67
N GLN A 319 6.76 5.49 -13.37
CA GLN A 319 6.27 6.75 -12.83
C GLN A 319 5.41 6.49 -11.60
N ILE A 320 5.64 7.26 -10.54
CA ILE A 320 4.77 7.28 -9.37
C ILE A 320 4.24 8.70 -9.23
N LEU A 321 2.93 8.80 -9.13
CA LEU A 321 2.25 10.05 -8.81
C LEU A 321 1.56 9.87 -7.47
N MET A 322 1.71 10.84 -6.58
CA MET A 322 1.08 10.84 -5.28
C MET A 322 0.44 12.21 -5.03
N PHE A 323 -0.75 12.20 -4.42
CA PHE A 323 -1.42 13.38 -3.92
C PHE A 323 -1.85 13.16 -2.47
N GLU A 324 -1.63 14.16 -1.62
CA GLU A 324 -1.95 14.14 -0.19
C GLU A 324 -2.77 15.39 0.17
N ASP A 325 -3.92 15.20 0.82
CA ASP A 325 -4.84 16.24 1.36
C ASP A 325 -5.04 16.02 2.88
#